data_AF-A0A0D5LMY5-F1
#
_entry.id   AF-A0A0D5LMY5-F1
#
_cell.length_a   1.000
_cell.length_b   1.000
_cell.length_c   1.000
_cell.angle_alpha   90.00
_cell.angle_beta   90.00
_cell.angle_gamma   90.00
#
_symmetry.space_group_name_H-M   'P 1'
#
loop_
_entity.id
_entity.type
_entity.pdbx_description
1 polymer ?
#
loop_
_entity_poly.entity_id
_entity_poly.type
_entity_poly.pdbx_seq_one_letter_code
_entity_poly.pdbx_strand_id
1 'polypeptide(L)'
;MLVALGWGNQRIASTLQITLPTLHKYYFYELAEREAARDMLEARRLEIAWDMAEGGNVGALREFGKLLDRNDRMEAERLFENSPDAAVEKPERIGKKKMDDLRALDADADLMAELEREASHNAHH
;
A
#
# COMPACT_ATOMS: atom_id res chain seq x y z
N MET A 1 -8.64 12.54 -15.46
CA MET A 1 -7.89 13.49 -14.61
C MET A 1 -8.22 13.36 -13.11
N LEU A 2 -9.48 13.50 -12.67
CA LEU A 2 -9.81 13.41 -11.23
C LEU A 2 -9.42 12.06 -10.59
N VAL A 3 -9.60 10.97 -11.33
CA VAL A 3 -9.18 9.62 -10.94
C VAL A 3 -7.65 9.52 -10.81
N ALA A 4 -6.92 10.05 -11.79
CA ALA A 4 -5.46 10.12 -11.82
C ALA A 4 -4.84 10.94 -10.67
N LEU A 5 -5.59 11.88 -10.11
CA LEU A 5 -5.16 12.65 -8.93
C LEU A 5 -5.35 11.88 -7.61
N GLY A 6 -5.81 10.63 -7.67
CA GLY A 6 -6.04 9.80 -6.48
C GLY A 6 -7.29 10.20 -5.68
N TRP A 7 -8.21 10.97 -6.25
CA TRP A 7 -9.40 11.41 -5.51
C TRP A 7 -10.34 10.22 -5.24
N GLY A 8 -10.95 10.24 -4.06
CA GLY A 8 -11.99 9.27 -3.69
C GLY A 8 -13.30 9.50 -4.44
N ASN A 9 -14.04 8.43 -4.71
CA ASN A 9 -15.25 8.46 -5.56
C ASN A 9 -16.30 9.46 -5.06
N GLN A 10 -16.48 9.62 -3.74
CA GLN A 10 -17.41 10.59 -3.18
C GLN A 10 -17.02 12.03 -3.56
N ARG A 11 -15.74 12.38 -3.47
CA ARG A 11 -15.23 13.71 -3.84
C ARG A 11 -15.37 13.96 -5.33
N ILE A 12 -15.13 12.94 -6.16
CA ILE A 12 -15.33 13.00 -7.61
C ILE A 12 -16.80 13.27 -7.93
N ALA A 13 -17.72 12.50 -7.34
CA ALA A 13 -19.16 12.68 -7.52
C ALA A 13 -19.61 14.10 -7.15
N SER A 14 -19.15 14.63 -6.00
CA SER A 14 -19.46 16.00 -5.58
C SER A 14 -18.92 17.05 -6.54
N THR A 15 -17.72 16.85 -7.10
CA THR A 15 -17.10 17.78 -8.05
C THR A 15 -17.84 17.79 -9.40
N LEU A 16 -18.34 16.63 -9.81
CA LEU A 16 -19.17 16.47 -11.01
C LEU A 16 -20.64 16.80 -10.78
N GLN A 17 -21.03 17.18 -9.55
CA GLN A 17 -22.41 17.46 -9.16
C GLN A 17 -23.39 16.31 -9.45
N ILE A 18 -22.91 15.07 -9.32
CA ILE A 18 -23.71 13.86 -9.48
C ILE A 18 -23.74 13.04 -8.19
N THR A 19 -24.69 12.12 -8.09
CA THR A 19 -24.75 11.18 -6.97
C THR A 19 -23.73 10.04 -7.17
N LEU A 20 -23.30 9.42 -6.07
CA LEU A 20 -22.38 8.28 -6.11
C LEU A 20 -22.92 7.09 -6.94
N PRO A 21 -24.22 6.72 -6.87
CA PRO A 21 -24.77 5.68 -7.75
C PRO A 21 -24.67 6.02 -9.23
N THR A 22 -24.88 7.29 -9.61
CA THR A 22 -24.72 7.75 -11.00
C THR A 22 -23.27 7.63 -11.44
N LEU A 23 -22.31 8.01 -10.58
CA LEU A 23 -20.89 7.85 -10.87
C LEU A 23 -20.53 6.37 -11.14
N HIS A 24 -20.97 5.46 -10.27
CA HIS A 24 -20.70 4.02 -10.46
C HIS A 24 -21.40 3.42 -11.67
N LYS A 25 -22.59 3.92 -12.06
CA LYS A 25 -23.34 3.38 -13.20
C LYS A 25 -22.74 3.78 -14.55
N TYR A 26 -22.32 5.03 -14.70
CA TYR A 26 -21.92 5.59 -16.00
C TYR A 26 -20.42 5.69 -16.19
N TYR A 27 -19.63 5.77 -15.11
CA TYR A 27 -18.19 5.98 -15.17
C TYR A 27 -17.39 4.79 -14.63
N PHE A 28 -17.97 3.59 -14.66
CA PHE A 28 -17.36 2.39 -14.10
C PHE A 28 -16.01 2.06 -14.73
N TYR A 29 -15.92 2.16 -16.07
CA TYR A 29 -14.70 1.84 -16.81
C TYR A 29 -13.58 2.84 -16.49
N GLU A 30 -13.91 4.13 -16.43
CA GLU A 30 -12.98 5.21 -16.12
C GLU A 30 -12.48 5.13 -14.68
N LEU A 31 -13.29 4.61 -13.75
CA LEU A 31 -12.88 4.34 -12.38
C LEU A 31 -11.96 3.11 -12.27
N ALA A 32 -12.14 2.11 -13.14
CA ALA A 32 -11.31 0.92 -13.19
C ALA A 32 -9.90 1.22 -13.70
N GLU A 33 -9.76 2.18 -14.62
CA GLU A 33 -8.48 2.60 -15.20
C GLU A 33 -7.66 3.53 -14.27
N ARG A 34 -7.86 3.46 -12.96
CA ARG A 34 -7.24 4.42 -12.02
C ARG A 34 -5.72 4.42 -12.05
N GLU A 35 -5.12 3.24 -12.11
CA GLU A 35 -3.66 3.08 -12.15
C GLU A 35 -3.11 3.61 -13.47
N ALA A 36 -3.67 3.16 -14.60
CA ALA A 36 -3.29 3.64 -15.92
C ALA A 36 -3.45 5.17 -16.05
N ALA A 37 -4.55 5.73 -15.53
CA ALA A 37 -4.79 7.17 -15.55
C ALA A 37 -3.73 7.95 -14.76
N ARG A 38 -3.20 7.38 -13.66
CA ARG A 38 -2.11 7.97 -12.88
C ARG A 38 -0.82 8.00 -13.69
N ASP A 39 -0.46 6.88 -14.31
CA ASP A 39 0.75 6.76 -15.12
C ASP A 39 0.70 7.70 -16.33
N MET A 40 -0.45 7.78 -17.01
CA MET A 40 -0.67 8.72 -18.11
C MET A 40 -0.47 10.18 -17.69
N LEU A 41 -0.89 10.54 -16.47
CA LEU A 41 -0.72 11.90 -15.96
C LEU A 41 0.75 12.24 -15.70
N GLU A 42 1.52 11.31 -15.11
CA GLU A 42 2.95 11.51 -14.89
C GLU A 42 3.73 11.50 -16.22
N ALA A 43 3.38 10.63 -17.16
CA ALA A 43 3.95 10.64 -18.51
C ALA A 43 3.73 12.00 -19.21
N ARG A 44 2.51 12.53 -19.15
CA ARG A 44 2.21 13.85 -19.71
C ARG A 44 2.99 14.97 -19.02
N ARG A 45 3.22 14.88 -17.71
CA ARG A 45 4.04 15.84 -16.97
C ARG A 45 5.51 15.80 -17.42
N LEU A 46 6.06 14.61 -17.62
CA LEU A 46 7.42 14.42 -18.13
C LEU A 46 7.59 15.01 -19.52
N GLU A 47 6.63 14.75 -20.42
CA GLU A 47 6.62 15.30 -21.78
C GLU A 47 6.67 16.83 -21.78
N ILE A 48 5.79 17.48 -21.00
CA ILE A 48 5.77 18.95 -20.89
C ILE A 48 7.10 19.48 -20.33
N ALA A 49 7.67 18.81 -19.32
CA ALA A 49 8.94 19.23 -18.74
C ALA A 49 10.10 19.08 -19.75
N TRP A 50 10.07 18.03 -20.56
CA TRP A 50 11.03 17.79 -21.63
C TRP A 50 10.95 18.86 -22.72
N ASP A 51 9.75 19.13 -23.24
CA ASP A 51 9.54 20.15 -24.28
C ASP A 51 10.05 21.53 -23.83
N MET A 52 9.79 21.89 -22.57
CA MET A 52 10.28 23.15 -22.00
C MET A 52 11.80 23.15 -21.82
N ALA A 53 12.40 22.00 -21.48
CA ALA A 53 13.84 21.86 -21.34
C ALA A 53 14.56 21.96 -22.70
N GLU A 54 14.01 21.36 -23.75
CA GLU A 54 14.52 21.52 -25.14
C GLU A 54 14.50 22.99 -25.57
N GLY A 55 13.49 23.75 -25.13
CA GLY A 55 13.42 25.21 -25.32
C GLY A 55 14.47 26.02 -24.54
N GLY A 56 15.40 25.37 -23.83
CA GLY A 56 16.49 26.03 -23.09
C GLY A 56 16.11 26.48 -21.67
N ASN A 57 14.94 26.08 -21.15
CA ASN A 57 14.56 26.38 -19.78
C ASN A 57 15.30 25.47 -18.79
N VAL A 58 16.39 25.98 -18.20
CA VAL A 58 17.21 25.27 -17.20
C VAL A 58 16.39 24.85 -15.97
N GLY A 59 15.34 25.59 -15.61
CA GLY A 59 14.42 25.23 -14.53
C GLY A 59 13.61 23.97 -14.87
N ALA A 60 13.10 23.88 -16.09
CA ALA A 60 12.40 22.70 -16.58
C ALA A 60 13.34 21.49 -16.69
N LEU A 61 14.58 21.68 -17.15
CA LEU A 61 15.59 20.62 -17.21
C LEU A 61 15.89 20.02 -15.82
N ARG A 62 16.00 20.87 -14.79
CA ARG A 62 16.19 20.43 -13.40
C ARG A 62 14.97 19.68 -12.86
N GLU A 63 13.76 20.13 -13.18
CA GLU A 63 12.54 19.45 -12.76
C GLU A 63 12.36 18.11 -13.48
N PHE A 64 12.67 18.05 -14.77
CA PHE A 64 12.71 16.81 -15.54
C PHE A 64 13.64 15.79 -14.91
N GLY A 65 14.88 16.19 -14.55
CA GLY A 65 15.82 15.31 -13.84
C GLY A 65 15.24 14.73 -12.55
N LYS A 66 14.60 15.55 -11.71
CA LYS A 66 13.95 15.06 -10.47
C LYS A 66 12.80 14.10 -10.74
N LEU A 67 12.04 14.31 -11.82
CA LEU A 67 10.94 13.43 -12.19
C LEU A 67 11.46 12.09 -12.69
N LEU A 68 12.54 12.11 -13.47
CA LEU A 68 13.23 10.91 -13.93
C LEU A 68 13.79 10.11 -12.75
N ASP A 69 14.54 10.76 -11.85
CA ASP A 69 15.11 10.13 -10.65
C ASP A 69 14.03 9.47 -9.78
N ARG A 70 12.87 10.12 -9.64
CA ARG A 70 11.74 9.57 -8.90
C ARG A 70 11.17 8.34 -9.59
N ASN A 71 11.05 8.37 -10.91
CA ASN A 71 10.55 7.24 -11.69
C ASN A 71 11.48 6.03 -11.57
N ASP A 72 12.79 6.26 -11.73
CA ASP A 72 13.80 5.21 -11.60
C ASP A 72 13.79 4.59 -10.20
N ARG A 73 13.59 5.41 -9.16
CA ARG A 73 13.42 4.91 -7.79
C ARG A 73 12.17 4.03 -7.64
N MET A 74 11.04 4.43 -8.20
CA MET A 74 9.81 3.62 -8.14
C MET A 74 9.99 2.29 -8.86
N GLU A 75 10.65 2.27 -10.01
CA GLU A 75 10.94 1.03 -10.74
C GLU A 75 11.93 0.14 -9.98
N ALA A 76 12.94 0.71 -9.34
CA ALA A 76 13.83 -0.04 -8.45
C ALA A 76 13.06 -0.66 -7.27
N GLU A 77 12.19 0.10 -6.59
CA GLU A 77 11.34 -0.40 -5.50
C GLU A 77 10.44 -1.55 -5.98
N ARG A 78 9.79 -1.42 -7.14
CA ARG A 78 9.00 -2.50 -7.76
C ARG A 78 9.84 -3.74 -8.08
N LEU A 79 11.07 -3.56 -8.58
CA LEU A 79 11.97 -4.68 -8.87
C LEU A 79 12.35 -5.43 -7.60
N PHE A 80 12.62 -4.72 -6.50
CA PHE A 80 12.92 -5.33 -5.21
C PHE A 80 11.71 -6.03 -4.58
N GLU A 81 10.50 -5.45 -4.67
CA GLU A 81 9.27 -6.11 -4.20
C GLU A 81 8.96 -7.40 -4.98
N ASN A 82 9.27 -7.43 -6.28
CA ASN A 82 9.05 -8.60 -7.13
C ASN A 82 10.23 -9.58 -7.17
N SER A 83 11.33 -9.30 -6.46
CA SER A 83 12.47 -10.21 -6.39
C SER A 83 12.17 -11.36 -5.41
N PRO A 84 12.36 -12.63 -5.82
CA PRO A 84 11.99 -13.80 -5.01
C PRO A 84 12.78 -13.96 -3.72
N ASP A 85 13.91 -13.26 -3.57
CA ASP A 85 14.75 -13.29 -2.35
C ASP A 85 14.12 -12.52 -1.17
N ALA A 86 13.05 -11.76 -1.40
CA ALA A 86 12.24 -11.13 -0.34
C ALA A 86 11.08 -12.01 0.14
N ALA A 87 11.07 -13.31 -0.22
CA ALA A 87 10.23 -14.30 0.43
C ALA A 87 10.76 -14.60 1.85
N VAL A 88 10.66 -13.62 2.75
CA VAL A 88 10.59 -13.91 4.18
C VAL A 88 9.41 -14.87 4.32
N GLU A 89 9.71 -16.11 4.74
CA GLU A 89 8.74 -17.17 4.98
C GLU A 89 7.53 -16.57 5.70
N LYS A 90 6.42 -16.36 4.98
CA LYS A 90 5.16 -16.00 5.62
C LYS A 90 4.85 -17.19 6.53
N PRO A 91 4.72 -17.00 7.86
CA PRO A 91 4.33 -18.09 8.73
C PRO A 91 3.05 -18.68 8.15
N GLU A 92 3.07 -19.99 7.95
CA GLU A 92 1.96 -20.78 7.41
C GLU A 92 0.68 -20.26 8.06
N ARG A 93 -0.33 -19.88 7.26
CA ARG A 93 -1.61 -19.40 7.79
C ARG A 93 -2.33 -20.57 8.46
N ILE A 94 -1.93 -20.85 9.70
CA ILE A 94 -2.57 -21.81 10.57
C ILE A 94 -4.00 -21.30 10.79
N GLY A 95 -4.99 -22.10 10.38
CA GLY A 95 -6.40 -21.72 10.50
C GLY A 95 -6.78 -21.42 11.97
N LYS A 96 -7.74 -20.49 12.16
CA LYS A 96 -8.16 -19.97 13.49
C LYS A 96 -8.26 -21.04 14.57
N LYS A 97 -8.80 -22.22 14.23
CA LYS A 97 -8.95 -23.35 15.15
C LYS A 97 -7.64 -23.84 15.76
N LYS A 98 -6.59 -24.00 14.95
CA LYS A 98 -5.27 -24.44 15.43
C LYS A 98 -4.54 -23.32 16.21
N MET A 99 -4.81 -22.05 15.89
CA MET A 99 -4.30 -20.92 16.68
C MET A 99 -4.94 -20.87 18.06
N ASP A 100 -6.25 -21.16 18.16
CA ASP A 100 -6.95 -21.20 19.43
C ASP A 100 -6.46 -22.37 20.30
N ASP A 101 -6.24 -23.55 19.70
CA ASP A 101 -5.67 -24.71 20.41
C ASP A 101 -4.24 -24.42 20.94
N LEU A 102 -3.39 -23.77 20.12
CA LEU A 102 -2.04 -23.36 20.53
C LEU A 102 -2.09 -22.32 21.66
N ARG A 103 -3.00 -21.35 21.60
CA ARG A 103 -3.17 -20.33 22.64
C ARG A 103 -3.72 -20.91 23.94
N ALA A 104 -4.59 -21.91 23.86
CA ALA A 104 -5.08 -22.61 25.04
C ALA A 104 -3.94 -23.38 25.72
N LEU A 105 -3.10 -24.08 24.95
CA LEU A 105 -1.93 -24.78 25.46
C LEU A 105 -0.90 -23.84 26.12
N ASP A 106 -0.67 -22.67 25.54
CA ASP A 106 0.26 -21.66 26.08
C ASP A 106 -0.28 -21.06 27.39
N ALA A 107 -1.57 -20.75 27.44
CA ALA A 107 -2.23 -20.25 28.66
C ALA A 107 -2.26 -21.30 29.79
N ASP A 108 -2.48 -22.57 29.46
CA ASP A 108 -2.42 -23.67 30.43
C ASP A 108 -1.01 -23.86 31.00
N ALA A 109 0.03 -23.68 30.17
CA ALA A 109 1.43 -23.75 30.61
C ALA A 109 1.81 -22.59 31.55
N ASP A 110 1.38 -21.38 31.24
CA ASP A 110 1.62 -20.20 32.07
C ASP A 110 0.92 -20.32 33.44
N LEU A 111 -0.33 -20.79 33.46
CA LEU A 111 -1.09 -21.03 34.67
C LEU A 111 -0.43 -22.10 35.56
N MET A 112 0.05 -23.19 34.96
CA MET A 112 0.77 -24.24 35.69
C MET A 112 2.08 -23.72 36.30
N ALA A 113 2.80 -22.87 35.57
CA ALA A 113 4.03 -22.26 36.06
C ALA A 113 3.78 -21.24 37.21
N GLU A 114 2.62 -20.61 37.27
CA GLU A 114 2.21 -19.76 38.40
C GLU A 114 1.83 -20.59 39.63
N LEU A 115 1.06 -21.66 39.44
CA LEU A 115 0.69 -22.57 40.53
C LEU A 115 1.90 -23.25 41.17
N GLU A 116 2.91 -23.61 40.38
CA GLU A 116 4.16 -24.19 40.88
C GLU A 116 5.01 -23.16 41.66
N ARG A 117 4.97 -21.89 41.25
CA ARG A 117 5.57 -20.76 41.99
C ARG A 117 4.84 -20.50 43.31
N GLU A 118 3.52 -20.59 43.35
CA GLU A 118 2.73 -20.44 44.59
C GLU A 118 2.90 -21.63 45.54
N ALA A 119 2.94 -22.86 45.00
CA ALA A 119 3.16 -24.08 45.79
C ALA A 119 4.54 -24.10 46.45
N SER A 120 5.58 -23.64 45.74
CA SER A 120 6.94 -23.50 46.31
C SER A 120 7.05 -22.38 47.34
N HIS A 121 6.24 -21.32 47.24
CA HIS A 121 6.18 -20.25 48.26
C HIS A 121 5.42 -20.67 49.53
N ASN A 122 4.33 -21.45 49.39
CA ASN A 122 3.53 -21.91 50.54
C ASN A 122 4.10 -23.14 51.28
N ALA A 123 5.12 -23.81 50.75
CA ALA A 123 5.77 -24.95 51.41
C ALA A 123 6.78 -24.56 52.51
N HIS A 124 6.98 -23.26 52.77
CA HIS A 124 7.93 -22.74 53.77
C HIS A 124 7.27 -22.08 55.01
N HIS A 125 6.01 -22.41 55.32
CA HIS A 125 5.35 -22.04 56.58
C HIS A 125 5.08 -23.24 57.48
#